data_AF-A0A2V8BR71-F1
#
_entry.id   AF-A0A2V8BR71-F1
#
_cell.length_a   1.000
_cell.length_b   1.000
_cell.length_c   1.000
_cell.angle_alpha   90.00
_cell.angle_beta   90.00
_cell.angle_gamma   90.00
#
_symmetry.space_group_name_H-M   'P 1'
#
loop_
_entity.id
_entity.type
_entity.pdbx_description
1 polymer ?
#
loop_
_entity_poly.entity_id
_entity_poly.type
_entity_poly.pdbx_seq_one_letter_code
_entity_poly.pdbx_strand_id
1 'polypeptide(L)'
;MLTHELTHAMVSSLANRGVPGWLHEGLASYFEPRDAALAGRRLKALGVVIPLANLQGGFGGLGAAEAAVAYEESLVAADVLVQRLGTHTAILLEYMGKGQTFEESLSLLGVARGEFESALMRRFR
;
A
#
# COMPACT_ATOMS: atom_id res chain seq x y z
N MET A 1 6.34 -11.66 10.34
CA MET A 1 7.27 -10.99 11.27
C MET A 1 8.66 -10.79 10.67
N LEU A 2 9.50 -11.81 10.37
CA LEU A 2 10.83 -11.52 9.79
C LEU A 2 10.76 -10.90 8.37
N THR A 3 9.88 -11.44 7.51
CA THR A 3 9.66 -10.90 6.15
C THR A 3 9.09 -9.48 6.18
N HIS A 4 8.27 -9.16 7.19
CA HIS A 4 7.71 -7.83 7.40
C HIS A 4 8.81 -6.81 7.70
N GLU A 5 9.62 -7.07 8.74
CA GLU A 5 10.73 -6.18 9.11
C GLU A 5 11.80 -6.08 8.02
N LEU A 6 12.10 -7.19 7.34
CA LEU A 6 13.00 -7.16 6.19
C LEU A 6 12.46 -6.28 5.06
N THR A 7 11.15 -6.33 4.80
CA THR A 7 10.53 -5.46 3.79
C THR A 7 10.65 -4.00 4.18
N HIS A 8 10.43 -3.64 5.45
CA HIS A 8 10.67 -2.26 5.91
C HIS A 8 12.11 -1.81 5.69
N ALA A 9 13.09 -2.66 5.98
CA ALA A 9 14.50 -2.36 5.74
C ALA A 9 14.79 -2.17 4.24
N MET A 10 14.21 -2.99 3.37
CA MET A 10 14.35 -2.88 1.91
C MET A 10 13.66 -1.64 1.33
N VAL A 11 12.45 -1.31 1.79
CA VAL A 11 11.78 -0.06 1.38
C VAL A 11 12.61 1.14 1.81
N SER A 12 13.12 1.13 3.05
CA SER A 12 13.93 2.22 3.60
C SER A 12 15.28 2.39 2.89
N SER A 13 15.84 1.33 2.29
CA SER A 13 17.08 1.41 1.51
C SER A 13 16.87 2.04 0.13
N LEU A 14 15.67 1.90 -0.45
CA LEU A 14 15.28 2.55 -1.72
C LEU A 14 14.77 3.97 -1.50
N ALA A 15 14.01 4.17 -0.42
CA ALA A 15 13.40 5.44 -0.06
C ALA A 15 13.27 5.57 1.46
N ASN A 16 14.14 6.38 2.06
CA ASN A 16 14.15 6.63 3.50
C ASN A 16 13.06 7.62 3.97
N ARG A 17 12.36 8.27 3.04
CA ARG A 17 11.29 9.24 3.30
C ARG A 17 10.34 9.31 2.11
N GLY A 18 9.15 9.88 2.33
CA GLY A 18 8.18 10.17 1.27
C GLY A 18 7.31 8.99 0.84
N VAL A 19 7.64 7.77 1.25
CA VAL A 19 6.77 6.60 1.06
C VAL A 19 5.59 6.69 2.05
N PRO A 20 4.33 6.62 1.58
CA PRO A 20 3.16 6.65 2.46
C PRO A 20 3.13 5.47 3.44
N GLY A 21 2.61 5.70 4.65
CA GLY A 21 2.48 4.67 5.69
C GLY A 21 1.72 3.42 5.23
N TRP A 22 0.59 3.61 4.53
CA TRP A 22 -0.15 2.49 3.93
C TRP A 22 0.69 1.67 2.95
N LEU A 23 1.62 2.28 2.22
CA LEU A 23 2.45 1.57 1.25
C LEU A 23 3.59 0.82 1.95
N HIS A 24 4.19 1.41 2.99
CA HIS A 24 5.15 0.73 3.86
C HIS A 24 4.56 -0.55 4.45
N GLU A 25 3.42 -0.43 5.14
CA GLU A 25 2.77 -1.56 5.80
C GLU A 25 2.13 -2.55 4.82
N GLY A 26 1.62 -2.03 3.71
CA GLY A 26 1.02 -2.83 2.65
C GLY A 26 2.04 -3.74 1.97
N LEU A 27 3.21 -3.21 1.57
CA LEU A 27 4.29 -4.02 0.99
C LEU A 27 4.82 -5.03 1.99
N ALA A 28 5.00 -4.62 3.25
CA ALA A 28 5.45 -5.54 4.30
C ALA A 28 4.45 -6.69 4.50
N SER A 29 3.15 -6.39 4.53
CA SER A 29 2.08 -7.39 4.58
C SER A 29 1.97 -8.25 3.31
N TYR A 30 2.29 -7.69 2.14
CA TYR A 30 2.21 -8.38 0.85
C TYR A 30 3.21 -9.53 0.74
N PHE A 31 4.42 -9.36 1.28
CA PHE A 31 5.45 -10.41 1.30
C PHE A 31 5.29 -11.43 2.43
N GLU A 32 4.32 -11.24 3.31
CA GLU A 32 3.90 -12.25 4.28
C GLU A 32 2.98 -13.31 3.63
N PRO A 33 2.78 -14.49 4.26
CA PRO A 33 1.82 -15.49 3.77
C PRO A 33 0.37 -15.04 4.06
N ARG A 34 -0.04 -13.89 3.51
CA ARG A 34 -1.38 -13.31 3.63
C ARG A 34 -2.11 -13.37 2.30
N ASP A 35 -3.43 -13.57 2.35
CA ASP A 35 -4.30 -13.58 1.17
C ASP A 35 -4.98 -12.22 1.02
N ALA A 36 -4.50 -11.41 0.05
CA ALA A 36 -5.08 -10.11 -0.26
C ALA A 36 -6.52 -10.21 -0.80
N ALA A 37 -6.88 -11.29 -1.49
CA ALA A 37 -8.26 -11.48 -1.95
C ALA A 37 -9.19 -11.77 -0.77
N LEU A 38 -8.75 -12.53 0.24
CA LEU A 38 -9.49 -12.72 1.48
C LEU A 38 -9.65 -11.42 2.27
N ALA A 39 -8.58 -10.60 2.37
CA ALA A 39 -8.66 -9.28 2.99
C ALA A 39 -9.68 -8.37 2.29
N GLY A 40 -9.67 -8.32 0.95
CA GLY A 40 -10.67 -7.57 0.18
C GLY A 40 -12.11 -8.04 0.46
N ARG A 41 -12.34 -9.37 0.56
CA ARG A 41 -13.66 -9.93 0.93
C ARG A 41 -14.10 -9.52 2.34
N ARG A 42 -13.18 -9.47 3.30
CA ARG A 42 -13.48 -9.04 4.68
C ARG A 42 -13.81 -7.56 4.74
N LEU A 43 -13.02 -6.70 4.09
CA LEU A 43 -13.29 -5.27 3.99
C LEU A 43 -14.64 -4.99 3.33
N LYS A 44 -14.96 -5.71 2.25
CA LYS A 44 -16.28 -5.67 1.61
C LYS A 44 -17.40 -6.04 2.58
N ALA A 45 -17.24 -7.12 3.35
CA ALA A 45 -18.25 -7.57 4.32
C ALA A 45 -18.43 -6.58 5.48
N LEU A 46 -17.34 -5.91 5.90
CA LEU A 46 -17.38 -4.85 6.92
C LEU A 46 -18.03 -3.57 6.40
N GLY A 47 -17.91 -3.28 5.10
CA GLY A 47 -18.43 -2.04 4.50
C GLY A 47 -17.67 -0.79 4.96
N VAL A 48 -16.46 -0.95 5.48
CA VAL A 48 -15.60 0.12 5.98
C VAL A 48 -14.31 0.16 5.16
N VAL A 49 -13.99 1.35 4.65
CA VAL A 49 -12.77 1.66 3.90
C VAL A 49 -12.26 3.00 4.41
N ILE A 50 -10.96 3.09 4.70
CA ILE A 50 -10.30 4.30 5.18
C ILE A 50 -9.61 4.95 3.97
N PRO A 51 -9.93 6.21 3.61
CA PRO A 51 -9.23 6.86 2.50
C PRO A 51 -7.70 6.77 2.66
N LEU A 52 -6.98 6.26 1.65
CA LEU A 52 -5.52 6.09 1.72
C LEU A 52 -4.77 7.38 2.09
N ALA A 53 -5.36 8.54 1.78
CA ALA A 53 -4.85 9.84 2.22
C ALA A 53 -4.72 9.95 3.74
N ASN A 54 -5.66 9.37 4.49
CA ASN A 54 -5.67 9.35 5.95
C ASN A 54 -4.64 8.34 6.52
N LEU A 55 -4.17 7.41 5.69
CA LEU A 55 -3.16 6.41 6.05
C LEU A 55 -1.74 6.80 5.63
N GLN A 56 -1.55 8.02 5.08
CA GLN A 56 -0.22 8.50 4.67
C GLN A 56 0.75 8.63 5.84
N GLY A 57 0.27 9.06 7.01
CA GLY A 57 1.09 9.27 8.22
C GLY A 57 1.39 8.01 9.03
N GLY A 58 1.01 6.82 8.54
CA GLY A 58 1.06 5.58 9.30
C GLY A 58 -0.11 5.42 10.27
N PHE A 59 -0.05 4.40 11.14
CA PHE A 59 -1.22 3.94 11.90
C PHE A 59 -1.18 4.28 13.40
N GLY A 60 -0.17 5.02 13.86
CA GLY A 60 0.05 5.25 15.30
C GLY A 60 -1.06 5.97 16.05
N GLY A 61 -1.94 6.71 15.33
CA GLY A 61 -3.10 7.40 15.90
C GLY A 61 -4.41 6.62 15.83
N LEU A 62 -4.43 5.42 15.23
CA LEU A 62 -5.65 4.66 15.01
C LEU A 62 -6.01 3.79 16.22
N GLY A 63 -7.31 3.64 16.49
CA GLY A 63 -7.78 2.62 17.44
C GLY A 63 -7.52 1.21 16.91
N ALA A 64 -7.55 0.19 17.79
CA ALA A 64 -7.22 -1.19 17.39
C ALA A 64 -8.08 -1.72 16.22
N ALA A 65 -9.38 -1.39 16.19
CA ALA A 65 -10.27 -1.80 15.10
C ALA A 65 -9.94 -1.07 13.79
N GLU A 66 -9.66 0.22 13.84
CA GLU A 66 -9.27 1.01 12.66
C GLU A 66 -7.91 0.60 12.12
N ALA A 67 -6.95 0.31 13.00
CA ALA A 67 -5.64 -0.20 12.63
C ALA A 67 -5.76 -1.54 11.90
N ALA A 68 -6.62 -2.46 12.38
CA ALA A 68 -6.88 -3.73 11.70
C ALA A 68 -7.42 -3.53 10.27
N VAL A 69 -8.36 -2.60 10.09
CA VAL A 69 -8.87 -2.21 8.77
C VAL A 69 -7.75 -1.60 7.92
N ALA A 70 -6.94 -0.70 8.47
CA ALA A 70 -5.84 -0.05 7.78
C ALA A 70 -4.79 -1.05 7.27
N TYR A 71 -4.44 -2.08 8.06
CA TYR A 71 -3.52 -3.15 7.63
C TYR A 71 -4.11 -4.02 6.53
N GLU A 72 -5.39 -4.39 6.61
CA GLU A 72 -6.04 -5.17 5.54
C GLU A 72 -6.16 -4.33 4.25
N GLU A 73 -6.55 -3.07 4.35
CA GLU A 73 -6.68 -2.17 3.20
C GLU A 73 -5.32 -1.91 2.53
N SER A 74 -4.29 -1.70 3.32
CA SER A 74 -2.92 -1.51 2.86
C SER A 74 -2.38 -2.73 2.13
N LEU A 75 -2.67 -3.94 2.63
CA LEU A 75 -2.35 -5.19 1.94
C LEU A 75 -3.02 -5.26 0.56
N VAL A 76 -4.31 -4.93 0.47
CA VAL A 76 -5.04 -4.96 -0.80
C VAL A 76 -4.51 -3.90 -1.77
N ALA A 77 -4.22 -2.70 -1.27
CA ALA A 77 -3.64 -1.61 -2.05
C ALA A 77 -2.26 -1.98 -2.61
N ALA A 78 -1.39 -2.57 -1.78
CA ALA A 78 -0.08 -3.06 -2.21
C ALA A 78 -0.19 -4.19 -3.24
N ASP A 79 -1.11 -5.15 -3.04
CA ASP A 79 -1.37 -6.21 -4.02
C ASP A 79 -1.80 -5.64 -5.38
N VAL A 80 -2.74 -4.69 -5.41
CA VAL A 80 -3.17 -4.02 -6.65
C VAL A 80 -2.00 -3.30 -7.32
N LEU A 81 -1.18 -2.60 -6.54
CA LEU A 81 0.00 -1.88 -7.04
C LEU A 81 1.03 -2.83 -7.64
N VAL A 82 1.39 -3.90 -6.92
CA VAL A 82 2.39 -4.89 -7.35
C VAL A 82 1.88 -5.67 -8.57
N GLN A 83 0.60 -6.02 -8.62
CA GLN A 83 0.01 -6.63 -9.82
C GLN A 83 0.06 -5.71 -11.04
N ARG A 84 -0.07 -4.39 -10.83
CA ARG A 84 -0.06 -3.39 -11.92
C ARG A 84 1.35 -3.06 -12.41
N LEU A 85 2.32 -2.95 -11.50
CA LEU A 85 3.67 -2.48 -11.78
C LEU A 85 4.70 -3.61 -11.89
N GLY A 86 4.43 -4.77 -11.30
CA GLY A 86 5.38 -5.87 -11.20
C GLY A 86 6.70 -5.41 -10.58
N THR A 87 7.80 -5.66 -11.28
CA THR A 87 9.16 -5.26 -10.86
C THR A 87 9.35 -3.75 -10.83
N HIS A 88 8.54 -2.95 -11.55
CA HIS A 88 8.61 -1.49 -11.50
C HIS A 88 8.16 -0.90 -10.16
N THR A 89 7.61 -1.70 -9.24
CA THR A 89 7.36 -1.28 -7.85
C THR A 89 8.63 -0.76 -7.18
N ALA A 90 9.79 -1.35 -7.45
CA ALA A 90 11.06 -0.85 -6.92
C ALA A 90 11.41 0.53 -7.49
N ILE A 91 11.16 0.76 -8.78
CA ILE A 91 11.39 2.06 -9.44
C ILE A 91 10.45 3.13 -8.88
N LEU A 92 9.19 2.78 -8.60
CA LEU A 92 8.24 3.66 -7.92
C LEU A 92 8.81 4.13 -6.56
N LEU A 93 9.34 3.20 -5.77
CA LEU A 93 9.98 3.52 -4.48
C LEU A 93 11.18 4.44 -4.69
N GLU A 94 12.05 4.18 -5.67
CA GLU A 94 13.19 5.04 -5.97
C GLU A 94 12.81 6.48 -6.37
N TYR A 95 11.72 6.66 -7.14
CA TYR A 95 11.20 8.00 -7.44
C TYR A 95 10.75 8.72 -6.16
N MET A 96 10.05 8.02 -5.26
CA MET A 96 9.70 8.60 -3.96
C MET A 96 10.93 8.93 -3.11
N GLY A 97 11.97 8.08 -3.14
CA GLY A 97 13.26 8.35 -2.49
C GLY A 97 13.96 9.61 -3.02
N LYS A 98 13.73 9.95 -4.30
CA LYS A 98 14.20 11.19 -4.96
C LYS A 98 13.31 12.40 -4.69
N GLY A 99 12.25 12.25 -3.90
CA GLY A 99 11.35 13.33 -3.47
C GLY A 99 10.10 13.51 -4.32
N GLN A 100 9.82 12.60 -5.26
CA GLN A 100 8.52 12.60 -5.94
C GLN A 100 7.43 12.09 -4.98
N THR A 101 6.22 12.60 -5.13
CA THR A 101 5.04 12.05 -4.47
C THR A 101 4.67 10.69 -5.06
N PHE A 102 3.84 9.91 -4.36
CA PHE A 102 3.29 8.65 -4.88
C PHE A 102 2.57 8.84 -6.24
N GLU A 103 1.78 9.91 -6.36
CA GLU A 103 1.03 10.22 -7.58
C GLU A 103 1.94 10.60 -8.75
N GLU A 104 2.94 11.45 -8.52
CA GLU A 104 3.96 11.76 -9.54
C GLU A 104 4.73 10.51 -9.95
N SER A 105 5.10 9.66 -8.99
CA SER A 105 5.84 8.42 -9.25
C SER A 105 5.03 7.43 -10.09
N LEU A 106 3.72 7.30 -9.82
CA LEU A 106 2.81 6.49 -10.66
C LEU A 106 2.70 7.06 -12.07
N SER A 107 2.54 8.38 -12.18
CA SER A 107 2.44 9.07 -13.47
C SER A 107 3.70 8.86 -14.33
N LEU A 108 4.89 8.94 -13.73
CA LEU A 108 6.17 8.64 -14.39
C LEU A 108 6.26 7.19 -14.90
N LEU A 109 5.54 6.25 -14.28
CA LEU A 109 5.43 4.86 -14.70
C LEU A 109 4.23 4.60 -15.64
N GLY A 110 3.54 5.66 -16.09
CA GLY A 110 2.43 5.56 -17.02
C GLY A 110 1.13 5.04 -16.40
N VAL A 111 0.96 5.17 -15.07
CA VAL A 111 -0.27 4.81 -14.36
C VAL A 111 -0.91 6.07 -13.80
N ALA A 112 -2.14 6.35 -14.20
CA ALA A 112 -2.90 7.44 -13.60
C ALA A 112 -3.38 7.04 -12.19
N ARG A 113 -3.35 7.97 -11.24
CA ARG A 113 -3.86 7.73 -9.88
C ARG A 113 -5.30 7.21 -9.87
N GLY A 114 -6.17 7.77 -10.70
CA GLY A 114 -7.56 7.33 -10.82
C GLY A 114 -7.71 5.89 -11.34
N GLU A 115 -6.77 5.39 -12.14
CA GLU A 115 -6.74 3.98 -12.57
C GLU A 115 -6.44 3.05 -11.39
N PHE A 116 -5.43 3.41 -10.58
CA PHE A 116 -5.07 2.68 -9.36
C PHE A 116 -6.23 2.68 -8.35
N GLU A 117 -6.81 3.85 -8.05
CA GLU A 117 -7.94 3.97 -7.11
C GLU A 117 -9.16 3.17 -7.60
N SER A 118 -9.45 3.22 -8.90
CA SER A 118 -10.53 2.42 -9.48
C SER A 118 -10.28 0.92 -9.35
N ALA A 119 -9.03 0.47 -9.54
CA ALA A 119 -8.64 -0.93 -9.37
C ALA A 119 -8.76 -1.39 -7.92
N LEU A 120 -8.34 -0.54 -6.97
CA LEU A 120 -8.49 -0.79 -5.54
C LEU A 120 -9.96 -0.89 -5.13
N MET A 121 -10.80 0.07 -5.55
CA MET A 121 -12.22 0.08 -5.20
C MET A 121 -12.98 -1.13 -5.75
N ARG A 122 -12.53 -1.73 -6.87
CA ARG A 122 -13.10 -3.00 -7.36
C ARG A 122 -12.83 -4.18 -6.42
N ARG A 123 -11.80 -4.13 -5.59
CA ARG A 123 -11.50 -5.18 -4.59
C ARG A 123 -12.40 -5.10 -3.36
N PHE A 124 -13.04 -3.95 -3.13
CA PHE A 124 -13.95 -3.71 -2.00
C PHE A 124 -15.44 -3.81 -2.37
N ARG A 125 -15.76 -3.99 -3.66
CA ARG A 125 -17.13 -4.02 -4.19
C ARG A 125 -17.66 -5.42 -4.47
#